data_AF-A0A2K1EHG1-F1
#
_entry.id   AF-A0A2K1EHG1-F1
#
_cell.length_a   1.000
_cell.length_b   1.000
_cell.length_c   1.000
_cell.angle_alpha   90.00
_cell.angle_beta   90.00
_cell.angle_gamma   90.00
#
_symmetry.space_group_name_H-M   'P 1'
#
loop_
_entity.id
_entity.type
_entity.pdbx_description
1 polymer ?
#
loop_
_entity_poly.entity_id
_entity_poly.type
_entity_poly.pdbx_seq_one_letter_code
_entity_poly.pdbx_strand_id
1 'polypeptide(L)' 'MVILLNEENQMKIKGNDTFTYSVENGGIKEVQVQSIVNEVWRYGGKEISHEQLIKILNHIKVLASQG' A
#
# COMPACT_ATOMS: atom_id res chain seq x y z
N MET A 1 -11.67 0.30 7.50
CA MET A 1 -10.43 1.04 7.17
C MET A 1 -10.52 2.42 7.82
N VAL A 2 -9.71 2.73 8.84
CA VAL A 2 -9.72 4.05 9.47
C VAL A 2 -8.66 4.91 8.77
N ILE A 3 -9.09 5.94 8.08
CA ILE A 3 -8.21 6.82 7.31
C ILE A 3 -7.79 7.98 8.21
N LEU A 4 -6.49 8.06 8.50
CA LEU A 4 -5.92 9.20 9.22
C LEU A 4 -5.24 10.11 8.21
N LEU A 5 -5.88 11.25 7.97
CA LEU A 5 -5.35 12.36 7.19
C LEU A 5 -4.34 13.11 8.06
N ASN A 6 -3.17 13.46 7.51
CA ASN A 6 -2.25 14.39 8.17
C ASN A 6 -2.69 15.85 7.94
N GLU A 7 -1.98 16.80 8.55
CA GLU A 7 -2.26 18.25 8.44
C GLU A 7 -2.15 18.79 6.99
N GLU A 8 -1.56 18.02 6.07
CA GLU A 8 -1.46 18.33 4.64
C GLU A 8 -2.54 17.66 3.79
N ASN A 9 -3.57 17.08 4.42
CA ASN A 9 -4.65 16.33 3.75
C ASN A 9 -4.16 15.10 2.97
N GLN A 10 -2.95 14.61 3.26
CA GLN A 10 -2.39 13.40 2.68
C GLN A 10 -2.73 12.17 3.52
N MET A 11 -3.21 11.15 2.83
CA MET A 11 -3.55 9.85 3.39
C MET A 11 -2.28 9.04 3.60
N LYS A 12 -1.82 8.92 4.84
CA LYS A 12 -0.60 8.17 5.18
C LYS A 12 -0.95 6.72 5.51
N ILE A 13 -0.10 5.80 5.04
CA ILE A 13 -0.17 4.39 5.41
C ILE A 13 0.46 4.15 6.78
N LYS A 14 -0.23 3.36 7.61
CA LYS A 14 0.26 2.86 8.89
C LYS A 14 0.60 1.37 8.79
N GLY A 15 1.48 0.88 9.66
CA GLY A 15 1.90 -0.52 9.65
C GLY A 15 0.75 -1.53 9.85
N ASN A 16 -0.30 -1.13 10.58
CA ASN A 16 -1.51 -1.93 10.80
C ASN A 16 -2.61 -1.71 9.74
N ASP A 17 -2.37 -0.87 8.73
CA ASP A 17 -3.30 -0.74 7.62
C ASP A 17 -3.35 -2.06 6.82
N THR A 18 -4.47 -2.28 6.14
CA THR A 18 -4.67 -3.43 5.27
C THR A 18 -4.94 -2.99 3.84
N PHE A 19 -4.36 -3.72 2.89
CA PHE A 19 -4.72 -3.65 1.48
C PHE A 19 -5.60 -4.83 1.13
N THR A 20 -6.69 -4.55 0.42
CA THR A 20 -7.59 -5.56 -0.13
C THR A 20 -7.43 -5.58 -1.64
N TYR A 21 -7.20 -6.76 -2.22
CA TYR A 21 -7.09 -6.92 -3.67
C TYR A 21 -7.87 -8.15 -4.16
N SER A 22 -8.39 -8.06 -5.37
CA SER A 22 -9.04 -9.17 -6.06
C SER A 22 -8.00 -10.04 -6.76
N VAL A 23 -8.09 -11.35 -6.57
CA VAL A 23 -7.39 -12.33 -7.42
C VAL A 23 -8.25 -12.71 -8.62
N GLU A 24 -7.60 -13.08 -9.73
CA GLU A 24 -8.25 -13.37 -11.02
C GLU A 24 -9.40 -14.39 -10.96
N ASN A 25 -9.43 -15.25 -9.93
CA ASN A 25 -10.50 -16.23 -9.70
C ASN A 25 -11.66 -15.70 -8.83
N GLY A 26 -11.81 -14.37 -8.70
CA GLY A 26 -12.90 -13.75 -7.93
C GLY A 26 -12.75 -13.79 -6.41
N GLY A 27 -11.63 -14.32 -5.91
CA GLY A 27 -11.30 -14.27 -4.49
C GLY A 27 -10.88 -12.86 -4.07
N ILE A 28 -11.24 -12.47 -2.85
CA ILE A 28 -10.75 -11.25 -2.22
C ILE A 28 -9.68 -11.67 -1.20
N LYS A 29 -8.50 -11.07 -1.28
CA LYS A 29 -7.44 -11.25 -0.28
C LYS A 29 -7.19 -9.93 0.44
N GLU A 30 -6.94 -10.05 1.74
CA GLU A 30 -6.51 -8.95 2.59
C GLU A 30 -5.07 -9.21 3.03
N VAL A 31 -4.23 -8.20 2.97
CA VAL A 31 -2.83 -8.27 3.39
C VAL A 31 -2.49 -7.08 4.28
N GLN A 32 -1.78 -7.35 5.37
CA GLN A 32 -1.27 -6.29 6.24
C GLN A 32 -0.13 -5.55 5.55
N VAL A 33 -0.15 -4.22 5.62
CA VAL A 33 0.92 -3.39 5.08
C VAL A 33 2.27 -3.78 5.66
N GLN A 34 2.34 -4.09 6.96
CA GLN A 34 3.59 -4.50 7.58
C GLN A 34 4.22 -5.72 6.89
N SER A 35 3.41 -6.69 6.44
CA SER A 35 3.90 -7.84 5.68
C SER A 35 4.48 -7.40 4.32
N ILE A 36 3.80 -6.49 3.61
CA ILE A 36 4.27 -5.96 2.32
C ILE A 36 5.61 -5.24 2.48
N VAL A 37 5.75 -4.38 3.49
CA VAL A 37 6.95 -3.53 3.63
C VAL A 37 8.18 -4.26 4.17
N ASN A 38 7.98 -5.48 4.71
CA ASN A 38 9.06 -6.35 5.20
C ASN A 38 9.61 -7.27 4.09
N GLU A 39 8.99 -7.32 2.93
CA GLU A 39 9.47 -8.08 1.79
C GLU A 39 10.47 -7.28 0.94
N VAL A 40 11.32 -7.98 0.19
CA VAL A 40 12.22 -7.37 -0.79
C VAL A 40 11.48 -7.22 -2.11
N TRP A 41 11.26 -5.99 -2.54
CA TRP A 41 10.56 -5.69 -3.79
C TRP A 41 11.55 -5.38 -4.92
N ARG A 42 11.25 -5.88 -6.12
CA ARG A 42 12.07 -5.64 -7.32
C ARG A 42 11.22 -5.21 -8.51
N TYR A 43 11.70 -4.24 -9.27
CA TYR A 43 11.13 -3.82 -10.54
C TYR A 43 12.23 -3.64 -11.58
N GLY A 44 12.05 -4.26 -12.75
CA GLY A 44 13.08 -4.24 -13.81
C GLY A 44 14.43 -4.79 -13.35
N GLY A 45 14.43 -5.80 -12.47
CA GLY A 45 15.65 -6.39 -11.90
C GLY A 45 16.34 -5.55 -10.81
N LYS A 46 15.83 -4.35 -10.50
CA LYS A 46 16.38 -3.49 -9.44
C LYS A 46 15.54 -3.59 -8.18
N GLU A 47 16.21 -3.60 -7.03
CA GLU A 47 15.55 -3.54 -5.73
C GLU A 47 14.95 -2.16 -5.48
N ILE A 48 13.72 -2.15 -4.97
CA ILE A 48 13.00 -0.96 -4.56
C ILE A 48 13.30 -0.73 -3.08
N SER A 49 13.76 0.47 -2.72
CA SER A 49 14.01 0.79 -1.32
C SER A 49 12.71 0.85 -0.52
N HIS A 50 12.81 0.61 0.78
CA HIS A 50 11.66 0.70 1.69
C HIS A 50 10.94 2.05 1.62
N GLU A 51 11.69 3.15 1.49
CA GLU A 51 11.10 4.50 1.34
C GLU A 51 10.33 4.65 0.02
N GLN A 52 10.88 4.14 -1.08
CA GLN A 52 10.21 4.16 -2.39
C GLN A 52 8.93 3.31 -2.37
N LEU A 53 8.97 2.15 -1.72
CA LEU A 53 7.81 1.29 -1.55
C LEU A 53 6.69 2.00 -0.78
N ILE A 54 6.99 2.68 0.33
CA ILE A 54 6.01 3.46 1.08
C ILE A 54 5.37 4.56 0.21
N LYS A 55 6.18 5.27 -0.60
CA LYS A 55 5.67 6.30 -1.53
C LYS A 55 4.70 5.71 -2.56
N ILE A 56 5.03 4.56 -3.13
CA ILE A 56 4.17 3.85 -4.09
C ILE A 56 2.85 3.44 -3.44
N LEU A 57 2.91 2.81 -2.25
CA LEU A 57 1.72 2.36 -1.55
C LEU A 57 0.80 3.54 -1.19
N ASN A 58 1.36 4.66 -0.71
CA ASN A 58 0.58 5.88 -0.43
C ASN A 58 -0.09 6.41 -1.70
N HIS A 59 0.60 6.39 -2.83
CA HIS A 59 0.03 6.83 -4.10
C HIS A 59 -1.15 5.95 -4.54
N ILE A 60 -1.01 4.62 -4.46
CA ILE A 60 -2.10 3.67 -4.75
C ILE A 60 -3.29 3.93 -3.83
N LYS A 61 -3.04 4.16 -2.54
CA LYS A 61 -4.08 4.44 -1.54
C LYS A 61 -4.87 5.72 -1.86
N VAL A 62 -4.19 6.76 -2.33
CA VAL A 62 -4.83 8.01 -2.79
C VAL A 62 -5.62 7.81 -4.08
N LEU A 63 -5.11 7.04 -5.05
CA LEU A 63 -5.85 6.74 -6.27
C LEU A 63 -7.13 5.93 -5.99
N ALA A 64 -7.05 4.96 -5.07
CA ALA A 64 -8.18 4.12 -4.70
C ALA A 64 -9.28 4.87 -3.93
N SER A 65 -8.98 6.00 -3.29
CA SER A 65 -9.99 6.81 -2.58
C SER A 65 -10.68 7.85 -3.47
N GLN A 66 -10.21 8.03 -4.70
CA GLN A 66 -10.77 8.98 -5.67
C GLN A 66 -11.83 8.37 -6.61
N GLY A 67 -12.02 7.05 -6.58
CA GLY A 67 -13.07 6.32 -7.31
C GLY A 67 -14.18 5.85 -6.38
#